data_AF-A0A842I172-F1
#
_entry.id   AF-A0A842I172-F1
#
_cell.length_a   1.000
_cell.length_b   1.000
_cell.length_c   1.000
_cell.angle_alpha   90.00
_cell.angle_beta   90.00
_cell.angle_gamma   90.00
#
_symmetry.space_group_name_H-M   'P 1'
#
loop_
_entity.id
_entity.type
_entity.pdbx_description
1 polymer ?
#
loop_
_entity_poly.entity_id
_entity_poly.type
_entity_poly.pdbx_seq_one_letter_code
_entity_poly.pdbx_strand_id
1 'polypeptide(L)'
;MQMMTKFMGAAVLTALLAGCSFSVGSPRNERVADAIKEAIENEGLEVVEISFEEDEDDRDIYHGQVRVKYPDSDEETDATCEVTVNEEQTIESSDCPGVDGVIQARSLENTIVTFYQGRNIEVASIDMDWQENGNFTGYAEVPRPGTGEMIRLNCQGAPVSGGVDWTCNE
;
A
#
# COMPACT_ATOMS: atom_id res chain seq x y z
N MET A 1 -48.29 -1.20 41.42
CA MET A 1 -47.86 -1.63 40.07
C MET A 1 -47.40 -0.40 39.31
N GLN A 2 -46.09 -0.16 39.27
CA GLN A 2 -45.46 0.87 38.43
C GLN A 2 -44.71 0.14 37.32
N MET A 3 -45.13 0.31 36.07
CA MET A 3 -44.39 -0.16 34.91
C MET A 3 -43.33 0.87 34.56
N MET A 4 -42.05 0.50 34.73
CA MET A 4 -40.91 1.24 34.21
C MET A 4 -40.64 0.78 32.78
N THR A 5 -40.92 1.64 31.80
CA THR A 5 -40.52 1.45 30.41
C THR A 5 -39.07 1.91 30.26
N LYS A 6 -38.14 0.97 30.10
CA LYS A 6 -36.74 1.25 29.77
C LYS A 6 -36.63 1.56 28.28
N PHE A 7 -36.38 2.82 27.93
CA PHE A 7 -35.88 3.20 26.61
C PHE A 7 -34.37 2.96 26.59
N MET A 8 -33.94 1.89 25.92
CA MET A 8 -32.55 1.75 25.47
C MET A 8 -32.48 2.31 24.05
N GLY A 9 -32.04 3.57 23.95
CA GLY A 9 -31.60 4.15 22.69
C GLY A 9 -30.22 3.59 22.36
N ALA A 10 -30.16 2.69 21.37
CA ALA A 10 -28.90 2.31 20.77
C ALA A 10 -28.49 3.41 19.79
N ALA A 11 -27.32 3.98 20.02
CA ALA A 11 -26.69 4.96 19.15
C ALA A 11 -26.49 4.37 17.76
N VAL A 12 -27.05 5.03 16.75
CA VAL A 12 -26.72 4.82 15.35
C VAL A 12 -25.29 5.32 15.16
N LEU A 13 -24.33 4.41 14.98
CA LEU A 13 -23.02 4.77 14.46
C LEU A 13 -23.23 5.20 13.00
N THR A 14 -23.29 6.50 12.77
CA THR A 14 -23.04 7.08 11.45
C THR A 14 -21.57 6.88 11.13
N ALA A 15 -21.25 5.78 10.44
CA ALA A 15 -20.03 5.69 9.66
C ALA A 15 -20.11 6.78 8.58
N LEU A 16 -19.27 7.79 8.70
CA LEU A 16 -18.95 8.71 7.63
C LEU A 16 -18.23 7.90 6.55
N LEU A 17 -19.01 7.35 5.62
CA LEU A 17 -18.50 6.88 4.34
C LEU A 17 -18.06 8.12 3.58
N ALA A 18 -16.77 8.45 3.67
CA ALA A 18 -16.12 9.22 2.63
C ALA A 18 -16.36 8.46 1.32
N GLY A 19 -17.04 9.14 0.39
CA GLY A 19 -17.68 8.52 -0.75
C GLY A 19 -16.70 7.87 -1.70
N CYS A 20 -16.58 6.56 -1.63
CA CYS A 20 -16.20 5.76 -2.78
C CYS A 20 -17.34 5.89 -3.80
N SER A 21 -17.09 6.60 -4.90
CA SER A 21 -18.02 6.67 -6.03
C SER A 21 -17.95 5.34 -6.79
N PHE A 22 -18.60 4.31 -6.28
CA PHE A 22 -18.72 3.04 -6.97
C PHE A 22 -19.75 3.18 -8.10
N SER A 23 -19.27 3.22 -9.34
CA SER A 23 -20.14 3.00 -10.51
C SER A 23 -20.37 1.50 -10.64
N VAL A 24 -21.27 0.94 -9.82
CA VAL A 24 -21.47 -0.51 -9.68
C VAL A 24 -22.13 -1.10 -10.91
N GLY A 25 -21.34 -1.73 -11.77
CA GLY A 25 -21.79 -2.72 -12.74
C GLY A 25 -21.85 -4.11 -12.10
N SER A 26 -23.02 -4.54 -11.61
CA SER A 26 -23.32 -5.91 -11.13
C SER A 26 -22.84 -6.34 -9.71
N PRO A 27 -23.61 -7.19 -8.99
CA PRO A 27 -23.25 -7.74 -7.65
C PRO A 27 -21.97 -8.59 -7.62
N ARG A 28 -21.47 -9.02 -8.78
CA ARG A 28 -20.22 -9.75 -8.90
C ARG A 28 -19.03 -8.84 -8.61
N ASN A 29 -19.03 -7.64 -9.20
CA ASN A 29 -17.95 -6.68 -9.07
C ASN A 29 -17.81 -6.16 -7.63
N GLU A 30 -18.91 -6.07 -6.86
CA GLU A 30 -18.87 -5.70 -5.43
C GLU A 30 -18.09 -6.74 -4.61
N ARG A 31 -18.33 -8.03 -4.82
CA ARG A 31 -17.65 -9.11 -4.07
C ARG A 31 -16.17 -9.21 -4.41
N VAL A 32 -15.83 -9.00 -5.67
CA VAL A 32 -14.43 -8.97 -6.11
C VAL A 32 -13.70 -7.78 -5.46
N ALA A 33 -14.31 -6.59 -5.47
CA ALA A 33 -13.73 -5.43 -4.81
C ALA A 33 -13.54 -5.62 -3.29
N ASP A 34 -14.51 -6.23 -2.61
CA ASP A 34 -14.41 -6.56 -1.17
C ASP A 34 -13.26 -7.54 -0.89
N ALA A 35 -13.11 -8.59 -1.71
CA ALA A 35 -12.03 -9.56 -1.53
C ALA A 35 -10.65 -8.94 -1.77
N ILE A 36 -10.53 -8.06 -2.77
CA ILE A 36 -9.27 -7.35 -3.07
C ILE A 36 -8.91 -6.44 -1.92
N LYS A 37 -9.91 -5.73 -1.39
CA LYS A 37 -9.73 -4.88 -0.23
C LYS A 37 -9.25 -5.67 0.99
N GLU A 38 -9.89 -6.79 1.29
CA GLU A 38 -9.48 -7.65 2.42
C GLU A 38 -8.04 -8.16 2.26
N ALA A 39 -7.65 -8.58 1.05
CA ALA A 39 -6.28 -9.02 0.78
C ALA A 39 -5.25 -7.90 1.05
N ILE A 40 -5.50 -6.69 0.57
CA ILE A 40 -4.59 -5.55 0.74
C ILE A 40 -4.56 -5.05 2.19
N GLU A 41 -5.70 -5.04 2.88
CA GLU A 41 -5.77 -4.68 4.29
C GLU A 41 -5.05 -5.70 5.19
N ASN A 42 -5.04 -6.98 4.82
CA ASN A 42 -4.25 -8.01 5.50
C ASN A 42 -2.73 -7.78 5.38
N GLU A 43 -2.26 -7.13 4.32
CA GLU A 43 -0.88 -6.67 4.15
C GLU A 43 -0.57 -5.39 4.96
N GLY A 44 -1.56 -4.87 5.71
CA GLY A 44 -1.41 -3.71 6.59
C GLY A 44 -1.51 -2.37 5.86
N LEU A 45 -2.10 -2.35 4.67
CA LEU A 45 -2.34 -1.12 3.90
C LEU A 45 -3.81 -0.70 4.01
N GLU A 46 -4.06 0.61 4.05
CA GLU A 46 -5.41 1.16 3.93
C GLU A 46 -5.76 1.30 2.44
N VAL A 47 -6.90 0.76 2.04
CA VAL A 47 -7.39 0.93 0.66
C VAL A 47 -8.17 2.25 0.57
N VAL A 48 -7.68 3.17 -0.26
CA VAL A 48 -8.31 4.47 -0.53
C VAL A 48 -9.30 4.38 -1.68
N GLU A 49 -8.90 3.76 -2.78
CA GLU A 49 -9.70 3.66 -4.00
C GLU A 49 -9.44 2.32 -4.71
N ILE A 50 -10.49 1.72 -5.28
CA ILE A 50 -10.42 0.50 -6.06
C ILE A 50 -11.19 0.72 -7.36
N SER A 51 -10.55 0.43 -8.49
CA SER A 51 -11.17 0.46 -9.81
C SER A 51 -10.75 -0.77 -10.60
N PHE A 52 -11.67 -1.72 -10.82
CA PHE A 52 -11.43 -2.91 -11.63
C PHE A 52 -12.48 -3.06 -12.72
N GLU A 53 -12.04 -3.63 -13.83
CA GLU A 53 -12.86 -4.03 -14.96
C GLU A 53 -12.67 -5.54 -15.18
N GLU A 54 -13.77 -6.23 -15.50
CA GLU A 54 -13.72 -7.65 -15.91
C GLU A 54 -12.99 -7.72 -17.25
N ASP A 55 -12.10 -8.70 -17.42
CA ASP A 55 -11.41 -8.91 -18.69
C ASP A 55 -12.41 -9.33 -19.78
N GLU A 56 -12.23 -8.78 -20.99
CA GLU A 56 -13.17 -9.02 -22.09
C GLU A 56 -13.11 -10.47 -22.62
N ASP A 57 -11.95 -11.13 -22.47
CA ASP A 57 -11.68 -12.47 -22.97
C ASP A 57 -11.87 -13.54 -21.88
N ASP A 58 -11.68 -13.19 -20.60
CA ASP A 58 -11.89 -14.08 -19.46
C ASP A 58 -12.66 -13.41 -18.31
N ARG A 59 -13.91 -13.87 -18.12
CA ARG A 59 -14.80 -13.32 -17.09
C ARG A 59 -14.35 -13.61 -15.67
N ASP A 60 -13.35 -14.48 -15.47
CA ASP A 60 -12.80 -14.82 -14.17
C ASP A 60 -11.53 -14.01 -13.84
N ILE A 61 -11.10 -13.15 -14.76
CA ILE A 61 -9.97 -12.23 -14.60
C ILE A 61 -10.48 -10.80 -14.49
N TYR A 62 -9.92 -10.04 -13.56
CA TYR A 62 -10.19 -8.63 -13.36
C TYR A 62 -8.88 -7.84 -13.41
N HIS A 63 -8.87 -6.76 -14.18
CA HIS A 63 -7.74 -5.83 -14.25
C HIS A 63 -8.15 -4.49 -13.66
N GLY A 64 -7.25 -3.89 -12.89
CA GLY A 64 -7.60 -2.65 -12.22
C GLY A 64 -6.45 -1.92 -11.58
N GLN A 65 -6.81 -0.79 -10.99
CA GLN A 65 -5.94 0.04 -10.18
C GLN A 65 -6.48 0.09 -8.75
N VAL A 66 -5.57 0.00 -7.80
CA VAL A 66 -5.85 0.22 -6.39
C VAL A 66 -4.99 1.35 -5.89
N ARG A 67 -5.62 2.35 -5.27
CA ARG A 67 -4.92 3.34 -4.47
C ARG A 67 -4.86 2.88 -3.03
N VAL A 68 -3.66 2.76 -2.51
CA VAL A 68 -3.41 2.38 -1.12
C VAL A 68 -2.75 3.52 -0.36
N LYS A 69 -3.06 3.62 0.92
CA LYS A 69 -2.46 4.52 1.90
C LYS A 69 -1.78 3.70 2.97
N TYR A 70 -0.64 4.19 3.44
CA TYR A 70 0.04 3.55 4.56
C TYR A 70 -0.56 4.00 5.90
N PRO A 71 -0.70 3.10 6.89
CA PRO A 71 -1.32 3.42 8.18
C PRO A 71 -0.59 4.53 8.96
N ASP A 72 0.71 4.70 8.71
CA ASP A 72 1.56 5.69 9.37
C ASP A 72 2.06 6.81 8.42
N SER A 73 1.44 7.00 7.25
CA SER A 73 1.76 8.10 6.33
C SER A 73 0.49 8.71 5.72
N ASP A 74 0.58 9.97 5.31
CA ASP A 74 -0.43 10.60 4.45
C ASP A 74 -0.17 10.34 2.95
N GLU A 75 0.82 9.52 2.64
CA GLU A 75 1.18 9.13 1.28
C GLU A 75 0.26 8.05 0.73
N GLU A 76 -0.15 8.26 -0.52
CA GLU A 76 -1.00 7.36 -1.30
C GLU A 76 -0.24 6.92 -2.55
N THR A 77 -0.37 5.65 -2.92
CA THR A 77 0.23 5.11 -4.15
C THR A 77 -0.78 4.30 -4.95
N ASP A 78 -0.67 4.37 -6.27
CA ASP A 78 -1.49 3.59 -7.19
C ASP A 78 -0.74 2.32 -7.61
N ALA A 79 -1.39 1.16 -7.47
CA ALA A 79 -0.88 -0.11 -7.94
C ALA A 79 -1.80 -0.69 -9.01
N THR A 80 -1.22 -1.18 -10.11
CA THR A 80 -1.96 -1.99 -11.08
C THR A 80 -2.00 -3.42 -10.57
N CYS A 81 -3.20 -4.01 -10.62
CA CYS A 81 -3.46 -5.35 -10.11
C CYS A 81 -4.19 -6.17 -11.16
N GLU A 82 -3.84 -7.45 -11.22
CA GLU A 82 -4.59 -8.51 -11.86
C GLU A 82 -5.12 -9.45 -10.78
N VAL A 83 -6.40 -9.80 -10.87
CA VAL A 83 -7.06 -10.64 -9.88
C VAL A 83 -7.82 -11.74 -10.59
N THR A 84 -7.51 -12.98 -10.22
CA THR A 84 -8.23 -14.16 -10.68
C THR A 84 -9.19 -14.60 -9.60
N VAL A 85 -10.45 -14.77 -9.97
CA VAL A 85 -11.49 -15.25 -9.08
C VAL A 85 -11.96 -16.64 -9.52
N ASN A 86 -12.22 -17.51 -8.56
CA ASN A 86 -12.75 -18.84 -8.88
C ASN A 86 -14.28 -18.81 -9.07
N GLU A 87 -14.87 -19.98 -9.36
CA GLU A 87 -16.33 -20.15 -9.51
C GLU A 87 -17.13 -19.74 -8.26
N GLU A 88 -16.50 -19.73 -7.08
CA GLU A 88 -17.08 -19.30 -5.81
C GLU A 88 -16.92 -17.78 -5.56
N GLN A 89 -16.33 -17.05 -6.51
CA GLN A 89 -16.03 -15.62 -6.43
C GLN A 89 -15.07 -15.25 -5.29
N THR A 90 -14.21 -16.18 -4.90
CA THR A 90 -13.08 -15.90 -3.99
C THR A 90 -11.82 -15.66 -4.81
N ILE A 91 -10.92 -14.82 -4.31
CA ILE A 91 -9.61 -14.60 -4.95
C ILE A 91 -8.81 -15.89 -4.88
N GLU A 92 -8.48 -16.43 -6.06
CA GLU A 92 -7.58 -17.55 -6.21
C GLU A 92 -6.12 -17.07 -6.24
N SER A 93 -5.90 -15.95 -6.93
CA SER A 93 -4.63 -15.24 -6.97
C SER A 93 -4.84 -13.76 -7.22
N SER A 94 -4.07 -12.93 -6.52
CA SER A 94 -3.93 -11.51 -6.79
C SER A 94 -2.47 -11.23 -7.09
N ASP A 95 -2.18 -10.71 -8.28
CA ASP A 95 -0.88 -10.16 -8.61
C ASP A 95 -1.01 -8.64 -8.63
N CYS A 96 -0.48 -8.01 -7.58
CA CYS A 96 -0.39 -6.56 -7.46
C CYS A 96 1.09 -6.20 -7.38
N PRO A 97 1.85 -6.31 -8.50
CA PRO A 97 3.30 -6.16 -8.49
C PRO A 97 3.74 -4.77 -7.97
N GLY A 98 2.88 -3.76 -8.11
CA GLY A 98 3.08 -2.44 -7.51
C GLY A 98 2.96 -2.41 -5.98
N VAL A 99 2.08 -3.22 -5.36
CA VAL A 99 1.88 -3.21 -3.90
C VAL A 99 3.08 -3.86 -3.19
N ASP A 100 3.49 -5.05 -3.62
CA ASP A 100 4.64 -5.75 -3.03
C ASP A 100 5.94 -4.99 -3.23
N GLY A 101 6.12 -4.39 -4.41
CA GLY A 101 7.29 -3.55 -4.72
C GLY A 101 7.35 -2.32 -3.81
N VAL A 102 6.24 -1.64 -3.61
CA VAL A 102 6.17 -0.40 -2.82
C VAL A 102 6.26 -0.69 -1.31
N ILE A 103 5.67 -1.79 -0.82
CA ILE A 103 5.91 -2.28 0.56
C ILE A 103 7.40 -2.55 0.79
N GLN A 104 8.06 -3.24 -0.15
CA GLN A 104 9.49 -3.54 -0.05
C GLN A 104 10.37 -2.29 -0.14
N ALA A 105 10.01 -1.34 -1.00
CA ALA A 105 10.74 -0.08 -1.14
C ALA A 105 10.72 0.71 0.19
N ARG A 106 9.57 0.78 0.85
CA ARG A 106 9.45 1.43 2.17
C ARG A 106 10.16 0.66 3.30
N SER A 107 10.14 -0.67 3.26
CA SER A 107 10.94 -1.49 4.18
C SER A 107 12.44 -1.18 4.04
N LEU A 108 12.89 -1.00 2.80
CA LEU A 108 14.25 -0.56 2.49
C LEU A 108 14.52 0.87 2.99
N GLU A 109 13.61 1.82 2.78
CA GLU A 109 13.73 3.19 3.32
C GLU A 109 13.93 3.19 4.84
N ASN A 110 13.09 2.46 5.58
CA ASN A 110 13.20 2.32 7.03
C ASN A 110 14.55 1.71 7.45
N THR A 111 15.06 0.75 6.68
CA THR A 111 16.38 0.14 6.89
C THR A 111 17.49 1.17 6.71
N ILE A 112 17.41 2.00 5.66
CA ILE A 112 18.38 3.07 5.38
C ILE A 112 18.33 4.14 6.47
N VAL A 113 17.14 4.59 6.87
CA VAL A 113 16.95 5.56 7.97
C VAL A 113 17.56 5.03 9.26
N THR A 114 17.24 3.80 9.66
CA THR A 114 17.79 3.15 10.86
C THR A 114 19.32 3.07 10.81
N PHE A 115 19.88 2.76 9.64
CA PHE A 115 21.32 2.69 9.43
C PHE A 115 22.03 4.04 9.66
N TYR A 116 21.47 5.14 9.15
CA TYR A 116 22.03 6.49 9.34
C TYR A 116 21.82 6.99 10.78
N GLN A 117 20.66 6.73 11.38
CA GLN A 117 20.38 7.04 12.78
C GLN A 117 21.37 6.35 13.73
N GLY A 118 21.74 5.08 13.46
CA GLY A 118 22.77 4.37 14.21
C GLY A 118 24.17 5.02 14.16
N ARG A 119 24.37 5.98 13.24
CA ARG A 119 25.60 6.79 13.10
C ARG A 119 25.43 8.23 13.59
N ASN A 120 24.31 8.55 14.23
CA ASN A 120 23.91 9.91 14.61
C ASN A 120 23.80 10.85 13.40
N ILE A 121 23.34 10.33 12.26
CA ILE A 121 23.01 11.12 11.07
C ILE A 121 21.48 11.12 10.95
N GLU A 122 20.88 12.30 10.97
CA GLU A 122 19.44 12.49 10.76
C GLU A 122 19.14 12.44 9.26
N VAL A 123 18.21 11.58 8.84
CA VAL A 123 17.74 11.55 7.45
C VAL A 123 16.58 12.53 7.34
N ALA A 124 16.75 13.58 6.53
CA ALA A 124 15.74 14.62 6.37
C ALA A 124 14.59 14.18 5.46
N SER A 125 14.92 13.47 4.38
CA SER A 125 13.97 12.83 3.46
C SER A 125 14.61 11.58 2.86
N ILE A 126 13.78 10.61 2.52
CA ILE A 126 14.15 9.41 1.77
C ILE A 126 12.98 9.01 0.90
N ASP A 127 13.28 8.51 -0.28
CA ASP A 127 12.30 8.13 -1.29
C ASP A 127 12.94 7.06 -2.18
N MET A 128 12.37 5.86 -2.16
CA MET A 128 12.81 4.70 -2.92
C MET A 128 11.66 4.17 -3.79
N ASP A 129 11.94 4.00 -5.07
CA ASP A 129 11.03 3.41 -6.04
C ASP A 129 11.40 1.96 -6.32
N TRP A 130 10.40 1.08 -6.38
CA TRP A 130 10.55 -0.23 -6.98
C TRP A 130 10.58 -0.14 -8.51
N GLN A 131 11.43 -0.95 -9.13
CA GLN A 131 11.58 -1.03 -10.57
C GLN A 131 11.04 -2.37 -11.06
N GLU A 132 10.48 -2.41 -12.28
CA GLU A 132 9.92 -3.64 -12.88
C GLU A 132 10.91 -4.82 -12.94
N ASN A 133 12.21 -4.53 -12.94
CA ASN A 133 13.27 -5.55 -12.91
C ASN A 133 13.53 -6.13 -11.49
N GLY A 134 12.69 -5.78 -10.51
CA GLY A 134 12.79 -6.21 -9.12
C GLY A 134 13.78 -5.40 -8.27
N ASN A 135 14.50 -4.43 -8.84
CA ASN A 135 15.44 -3.59 -8.09
C ASN A 135 14.75 -2.35 -7.51
N PHE A 136 15.49 -1.61 -6.68
CA PHE A 136 15.05 -0.37 -6.07
C PHE A 136 16.00 0.77 -6.46
N THR A 137 15.46 1.95 -6.73
CA THR A 137 16.25 3.16 -7.01
C THR A 137 15.62 4.36 -6.33
N GLY A 138 16.42 5.29 -5.84
CA GLY A 138 15.88 6.44 -5.13
C GLY A 138 16.95 7.36 -4.60
N TYR A 139 16.62 8.09 -3.54
CA TYR A 139 17.55 9.01 -2.89
C TYR A 139 17.29 9.18 -1.40
N ALA A 140 18.30 9.66 -0.69
CA ALA A 140 18.19 10.14 0.68
C ALA A 140 18.84 11.52 0.81
N GLU A 141 18.21 12.44 1.53
CA GLU A 141 18.80 13.73 1.90
C GLU A 141 19.29 13.68 3.34
N VAL A 142 20.59 13.90 3.54
CA VAL A 142 21.25 13.84 4.85
C VAL A 142 22.16 15.06 5.05
N PRO A 143 22.40 15.50 6.30
CA PRO A 143 23.38 16.54 6.58
C PRO A 143 24.80 15.97 6.50
N ARG A 144 25.68 16.67 5.78
CA ARG A 144 27.10 16.34 5.66
C ARG A 144 27.77 16.47 7.03
N PRO A 145 28.41 15.41 7.55
CA PRO A 145 29.10 15.44 8.83
C PRO A 145 30.10 16.60 8.92
N GLY A 146 30.05 17.36 10.01
CA GLY A 146 30.95 18.47 10.30
C GLY A 146 30.59 19.82 9.63
N THR A 147 29.78 19.83 8.58
CA THR A 147 29.31 21.08 7.94
C THR A 147 27.83 21.35 8.16
N GLY A 148 27.01 20.30 8.29
CA GLY A 148 25.56 20.41 8.36
C GLY A 148 24.88 20.77 7.03
N GLU A 149 25.66 20.88 5.94
CA GLU A 149 25.13 21.11 4.60
C GLU A 149 24.33 19.90 4.15
N MET A 150 23.11 20.11 3.61
CA MET A 150 22.32 19.01 3.07
C MET A 150 22.92 18.48 1.78
N ILE A 151 23.08 17.16 1.71
CA ILE A 151 23.55 16.44 0.53
C ILE A 151 22.50 15.40 0.14
N ARG A 152 22.39 15.16 -1.17
CA ARG A 152 21.56 14.10 -1.73
C ARG A 152 22.44 12.91 -2.07
N LEU A 153 22.07 11.75 -1.55
CA LEU A 153 22.69 10.48 -1.86
C LEU A 153 21.77 9.72 -2.82
N ASN A 154 22.31 9.23 -3.92
CA ASN A 154 21.62 8.33 -4.83
C ASN A 154 21.64 6.92 -4.22
N CYS A 155 20.46 6.36 -4.00
CA CYS A 155 20.28 5.07 -3.35
C CYS A 155 19.84 4.00 -4.36
N GLN A 156 20.36 2.79 -4.21
CA GLN A 156 20.03 1.63 -5.03
C GLN A 156 19.90 0.41 -4.14
N GLY A 157 18.98 -0.49 -4.47
CA GLY A 157 18.78 -1.77 -3.79
C GLY A 157 18.54 -2.91 -4.78
N ALA A 158 19.01 -4.10 -4.43
CA ALA A 158 18.76 -5.33 -5.18
C ALA A 158 18.30 -6.44 -4.22
N PRO A 159 17.24 -7.19 -4.54
CA PRO A 159 16.78 -8.28 -3.70
C PRO A 159 17.84 -9.38 -3.62
N VAL A 160 18.07 -9.89 -2.42
CA VAL A 160 18.98 -11.01 -2.14
C VAL A 160 18.28 -12.05 -1.27
N SER A 161 18.83 -13.25 -1.17
CA SER A 161 18.26 -14.29 -0.31
C SER A 161 18.19 -13.83 1.15
N GLY A 162 16.99 -13.51 1.63
CA GLY A 162 16.73 -13.09 3.01
C GLY A 162 16.76 -11.58 3.25
N GLY A 163 16.71 -10.72 2.22
CA GLY A 163 16.61 -9.28 2.37
C GLY A 163 16.90 -8.48 1.10
N VAL A 164 17.40 -7.26 1.26
CA VAL A 164 17.80 -6.38 0.16
C VAL A 164 19.24 -5.92 0.40
N ASP A 165 20.11 -6.11 -0.59
CA ASP A 165 21.44 -5.49 -0.61
C ASP A 165 21.31 -4.08 -1.18
N TRP A 166 21.91 -3.09 -0.53
CA TRP A 166 21.68 -1.69 -0.87
C TRP A 166 22.90 -0.79 -0.64
N THR A 167 22.90 0.33 -1.35
CA THR A 167 23.96 1.35 -1.26
C THR A 167 23.40 2.74 -1.50
N CYS A 168 23.96 3.76 -0.84
CA CYS A 168 23.67 5.17 -1.06
C CYS A 168 24.98 5.94 -1.23
N ASN A 169 25.15 6.66 -2.35
CA ASN A 169 26.38 7.38 -2.69
C ASN A 169 26.06 8.77 -3.28
N GLU A 170 26.92 9.77 -3.05
CA GLU A 170 26.80 11.09 -3.71
C GLU A 170 26.91 10.96 -5.25
#